data_AF-A0A0R1VNN4-F1
#
_entry.id   AF-A0A0R1VNN4-F1
#
_cell.length_a   1.000
_cell.length_b   1.000
_cell.length_c   1.000
_cell.angle_alpha   90.00
_cell.angle_beta   90.00
_cell.angle_gamma   90.00
#
_symmetry.space_group_name_H-M   'P 1'
#
loop_
_entity.id
_entity.type
_entity.pdbx_description
1 polymer ?
#
loop_
_entity_poly.entity_id
_entity_poly.type
_entity_poly.pdbx_seq_one_letter_code
_entity_poly.pdbx_strand_id
1 'polypeptide(L)' 'MDISTGKYRNREAKFYHAIVHLDHCLNYGSDNIVHNGHLYSNVRYPALDASLPVFIRIAKERIICRNC' A
#
# COMPACT_ATOMS: atom_id res chain seq x y z
N MET A 1 4.81 5.81 10.52
CA MET A 1 4.23 4.55 10.01
C MET A 1 2.91 4.36 10.70
N ASP A 2 1.81 4.43 9.96
CA ASP A 2 0.48 4.25 10.54
C ASP A 2 0.21 2.76 10.78
N ILE A 3 -0.47 2.47 11.88
CA ILE A 3 -0.76 1.10 12.31
C ILE A 3 -2.24 0.99 12.60
N SER A 4 -2.86 -0.08 12.13
CA SER A 4 -4.25 -0.41 12.48
C SER A 4 -4.40 -1.88 12.85
N THR A 5 -5.41 -2.18 13.65
CA THR A 5 -5.89 -3.55 13.87
C THR A 5 -7.06 -3.83 12.94
N GLY A 6 -7.19 -5.10 12.52
CA GLY A 6 -8.28 -5.54 11.67
C GLY A 6 -8.46 -7.05 11.75
N LYS A 7 -9.40 -7.60 10.96
CA LYS A 7 -9.60 -9.05 10.85
C LYS A 7 -8.97 -9.58 9.56
N TYR A 8 -8.25 -10.69 9.66
CA TYR A 8 -7.83 -11.52 8.53
C TYR A 8 -8.26 -12.96 8.78
N ARG A 9 -9.10 -13.51 7.89
CA ARG A 9 -9.70 -14.85 8.05
C ARG A 9 -10.29 -15.07 9.45
N ASN A 10 -11.11 -14.11 9.91
CA ASN A 10 -11.77 -14.09 11.23
C ASN A 10 -10.85 -13.99 12.47
N ARG A 11 -9.53 -13.86 12.29
CA ARG A 11 -8.58 -13.61 13.40
C ARG A 11 -8.13 -12.16 13.42
N GLU A 12 -7.78 -11.65 14.59
CA GLU A 12 -7.18 -10.32 14.68
C GLU A 12 -5.80 -10.31 14.02
N ALA A 13 -5.49 -9.19 13.37
CA ALA A 13 -4.23 -8.97 12.69
C ALA A 13 -3.83 -7.50 12.82
N LYS A 14 -2.51 -7.26 12.81
CA LYS A 14 -1.92 -5.92 12.77
C LYS A 14 -1.53 -5.57 11.35
N PHE A 15 -1.89 -4.37 10.91
CA PHE A 15 -1.55 -3.83 9.61
C PHE A 15 -0.66 -2.60 9.78
N TYR A 16 0.55 -2.66 9.25
CA TYR A 16 1.42 -1.50 9.08
C TYR A 16 1.14 -0.90 7.72
N HIS A 17 0.84 0.38 7.64
CA HIS A 17 0.49 1.05 6.40
C HIS A 17 1.70 1.74 5.81
N ALA A 18 1.90 1.52 4.51
CA ALA A 18 2.88 2.21 3.69
C ALA A 18 2.16 2.76 2.46
N ILE A 19 2.42 4.02 2.13
CA ILE A 19 1.94 4.64 0.90
C ILE A 19 3.11 4.71 -0.06
N VAL A 20 2.92 4.22 -1.28
CA VAL A 20 3.87 4.40 -2.37
C VAL A 20 3.39 5.58 -3.20
N HIS A 21 4.05 6.71 -3.00
CA HIS A 21 3.82 7.92 -3.77
C HIS A 21 4.47 7.80 -5.15
N LEU A 22 3.81 8.31 -6.18
CA LEU A 22 4.35 8.37 -7.54
C LEU A 22 4.32 9.81 -8.03
N ASP A 23 5.48 10.45 -8.06
CA ASP A 23 5.65 11.82 -8.55
C ASP A 23 5.66 11.90 -10.09
N HIS A 24 5.87 10.77 -10.77
CA HIS A 24 6.06 10.72 -12.21
C HIS A 24 5.39 9.48 -12.83
N CYS A 25 5.03 9.60 -14.11
CA CYS A 25 4.58 8.46 -14.88
C CYS A 25 5.69 7.42 -15.05
N LEU A 26 5.43 6.16 -14.67
CA LEU A 26 6.42 5.08 -14.79
C LEU A 26 6.76 4.68 -16.24
N ASN A 27 5.95 5.08 -17.23
CA ASN A 27 6.18 4.74 -18.63
C ASN A 27 7.21 5.66 -19.30
N TYR A 28 7.02 6.98 -19.18
CA TYR A 28 7.83 7.98 -19.90
C TYR A 28 8.43 9.07 -18.99
N GLY A 29 8.29 8.94 -17.67
CA GLY A 29 8.79 9.93 -16.71
C GLY A 29 8.04 11.27 -16.69
N SER A 30 6.88 11.37 -17.35
CA SER A 30 6.09 12.60 -17.40
C SER A 30 5.52 12.99 -16.03
N ASP A 31 5.65 14.26 -15.67
CA ASP A 31 5.11 14.87 -14.44
C ASP A 31 3.64 15.27 -14.60
N ASN A 32 3.10 15.21 -15.82
CA ASN A 32 1.69 15.55 -16.09
C ASN A 32 0.79 14.35 -15.75
N ILE A 33 0.65 14.13 -14.45
CA ILE A 33 -0.11 13.02 -13.85
C ILE A 33 -1.34 13.52 -13.10
N VAL A 34 -2.34 12.64 -12.98
CA VAL A 34 -3.51 12.84 -12.11
C VAL A 34 -3.61 11.66 -11.16
N HIS A 35 -3.64 11.94 -9.86
CA HIS A 35 -3.88 10.90 -8.84
C HIS A 35 -5.35 10.48 -8.87
N ASN A 36 -5.58 9.17 -8.99
CA ASN A 36 -6.89 8.54 -9.09
C ASN A 36 -7.11 7.51 -7.95
N GLY A 37 -6.63 7.86 -6.76
CA GLY A 37 -6.73 7.05 -5.55
C GLY A 37 -5.62 6.01 -5.40
N HIS A 38 -5.90 4.96 -4.63
CA HIS A 38 -4.92 3.94 -4.24
C HIS A 38 -5.41 2.53 -4.60
N LEU A 39 -4.48 1.70 -5.05
CA LEU A 39 -4.63 0.25 -5.09
C LEU A 39 -3.99 -0.34 -3.84
N TYR A 40 -4.77 -1.04 -3.02
CA TYR A 40 -4.27 -1.66 -1.79
C TYR A 40 -3.82 -3.09 -2.03
N SER A 41 -2.68 -3.45 -1.44
CA SER A 41 -2.16 -4.82 -1.39
C SER A 41 -1.65 -5.14 0.01
N ASN A 42 -1.79 -6.38 0.45
CA ASN A 42 -1.28 -6.79 1.76
C ASN A 42 -0.16 -7.82 1.57
N VAL A 43 1.00 -7.56 2.15
CA VAL A 43 2.11 -8.51 2.23
C VAL A 43 2.16 -9.05 3.64
N ARG A 44 2.15 -10.39 3.81
CA ARG A 44 2.32 -10.99 5.13
C ARG A 44 3.76 -10.79 5.58
N TYR A 45 3.94 -10.21 6.76
CA TYR A 45 5.26 -10.04 7.36
C TYR A 45 5.46 -11.14 8.41
N PRO A 46 6.32 -12.13 8.17
CA PRO A 46 6.63 -13.16 9.15
C PRO A 46 7.49 -12.53 10.25
N ALA A 47 6.84 -12.19 11.37
CA ALA A 47 7.51 -11.77 12.59
C ALA A 47 7.58 -12.98 13.54
N LEU A 48 8.80 -13.35 13.95
CA LEU A 48 9.05 -14.52 14.80
C LEU A 48 8.32 -14.45 16.14
N ASP A 49 8.16 -13.25 16.71
CA ASP A 49 7.59 -13.05 18.06
C ASP A 49 6.28 -12.26 18.08
N ALA A 50 5.51 -12.27 16.98
CA ALA A 50 4.26 -11.53 16.93
C ALA A 50 3.09 -12.36 17.50
N SER A 51 2.43 -11.82 18.53
CA SER A 51 1.21 -12.40 19.12
C SER A 51 0.01 -12.44 18.17
N LEU A 52 0.06 -11.65 17.10
CA LEU A 52 -0.94 -11.59 16.04
C LEU A 52 -0.25 -11.68 14.67
N PRO A 53 -0.89 -12.23 13.64
CA PRO A 53 -0.44 -12.08 12.26
C PRO A 53 -0.19 -10.61 11.91
N VAL A 54 0.96 -10.33 11.30
CA VAL A 54 1.37 -9.00 10.88
C VAL A 54 1.34 -8.91 9.36
N PHE A 55 0.81 -7.80 8.87
CA PHE A 55 0.79 -7.46 7.45
C PHE A 55 1.34 -6.07 7.22
N ILE A 56 2.01 -5.88 6.09
CA ILE A 56 2.28 -4.57 5.52
C ILE A 56 1.20 -4.32 4.47
N ARG A 57 0.32 -3.34 4.72
CA ARG A 57 -0.64 -2.85 3.75
C ARG A 57 0.00 -1.74 2.93
N ILE A 58 0.19 -2.01 1.65
CA ILE A 58 0.77 -1.08 0.70
C ILE A 58 -0.37 -0.40 -0.06
N ALA A 59 -0.50 0.91 0.10
CA ALA A 59 -1.35 1.77 -0.70
C ALA A 59 -0.54 2.28 -1.89
N LYS A 60 -0.63 1.60 -3.03
CA LYS A 60 0.03 2.03 -4.26
C LYS A 60 -0.79 3.12 -4.92
N GLU A 61 -0.22 4.31 -5.11
CA GLU A 61 -0.91 5.36 -5.86
C GLU A 61 -1.24 4.91 -7.28
N ARG A 62 -2.47 5.20 -7.69
CA ARG A 62 -2.91 5.07 -9.06
C ARG A 62 -2.80 6.44 -9.69
N ILE A 63 -1.98 6.54 -10.73
CA ILE A 63 -1.84 7.75 -11.52
C ILE A 63 -2.37 7.51 -12.93
N ILE A 64 -3.01 8.52 -13.49
CA ILE A 64 -3.32 8.61 -14.92
C ILE A 64 -2.31 9.56 -15.53
N CYS A 65 -1.51 9.07 -16.46
CA CYS A 65 -0.56 9.90 -17.18
C CYS A 65 -1.28 10.54 -18.36
N ARG A 66 -1.40 11.87 -18.40
CA ARG A 66 -2.18 12.57 -19.43
C ARG A 66 -1.54 12.57 -20.82
N ASN A 67 -0.22 12.38 -20.86
CA ASN A 67 0.60 12.52 -22.06
C ASN A 67 1.31 11.19 -22.43
N CYS A 68 0.74 10.04 -22.07
CA CYS A 68 1.36 8.73 -22.24
C CYS A 68 0.44 7.73 -22.95
#